data_AF-A0A534ZCQ6-F1
#
_entry.id   AF-A0A534ZCQ6-F1
#
_cell.length_a   1.000
_cell.length_b   1.000
_cell.length_c   1.000
_cell.angle_alpha   90.00
_cell.angle_beta   90.00
_cell.angle_gamma   90.00
#
_symmetry.space_group_name_H-M   'P 1'
#
loop_
_entity.id
_entity.type
_entity.pdbx_description
1 polymer ?
#
loop_
_entity_poly.entity_id
_entity_poly.type
_entity_poly.pdbx_seq_one_letter_code
_entity_poly.pdbx_strand_id
1 'polypeptide(L)'
;SRRRFWKSESDTDKVGAYQTLYETLRTVSQLMAPFAPFVADAIFRNLSSDESVHLSDFPEPKAYVDEQVEADMARARQAVEAGLAARDAARLKVRPPLASIALPGDPLPDDIAAIVREELNVKGVVFGAPEVRLDTEITEALKMEGLAREVVRAMQDRRKKIGLNVEDRIDARYDADGMLMRALEKHADYIKTETLSVTLARGREDGFDGEQMMLEGEQIWIGIKRH
;
A
#
# COMPACT_ATOMS: atom_id res chain seq x y z
N SER A 1 0.56 1.40 6.04
CA SER A 1 1.55 2.50 5.94
C SER A 1 1.16 3.66 4.99
N ARG A 2 0.92 3.44 3.68
CA ARG A 2 0.68 4.53 2.70
C ARG A 2 -0.48 5.48 3.04
N ARG A 3 -1.54 4.97 3.65
CA ARG A 3 -2.75 5.74 4.02
C ARG A 3 -2.46 6.97 4.89
N ARG A 4 -1.43 6.95 5.74
CA ARG A 4 -1.06 8.08 6.61
C ARG A 4 -0.58 9.32 5.84
N PHE A 5 -0.12 9.14 4.61
CA PHE A 5 0.28 10.25 3.73
C PHE A 5 -0.89 10.82 2.92
N TRP A 6 -1.94 10.02 2.71
CA TRP A 6 -3.06 10.32 1.79
C TRP A 6 -4.36 10.70 2.49
N LYS A 7 -4.65 10.14 3.66
CA LYS A 7 -5.85 10.43 4.43
C LYS A 7 -5.67 11.67 5.31
N SER A 8 -6.72 12.48 5.42
CA SER A 8 -6.84 13.61 6.34
C SER A 8 -7.25 13.18 7.76
N GLU A 9 -6.78 12.03 8.25
CA GLU A 9 -7.33 11.41 9.48
C GLU A 9 -6.77 11.99 10.80
N SER A 10 -5.73 12.84 10.77
CA SER A 10 -5.29 13.70 11.88
C SER A 10 -4.03 14.45 11.42
N ASP A 11 -3.99 15.78 11.56
CA ASP A 11 -2.81 16.57 11.18
C ASP A 11 -1.57 16.13 11.98
N THR A 12 -1.73 15.68 13.23
CA THR A 12 -0.61 15.26 14.10
C THR A 12 0.02 13.94 13.64
N ASP A 13 -0.80 12.92 13.31
CA ASP A 13 -0.29 11.63 12.82
C ASP A 13 0.40 11.77 11.47
N LYS A 14 -0.16 12.63 10.61
CA LYS A 14 0.42 12.94 9.30
C LYS A 14 1.76 13.65 9.45
N VAL A 15 1.84 14.66 10.31
CA VAL A 15 3.10 15.37 10.63
C VAL A 15 4.13 14.40 11.22
N GLY A 16 3.74 13.55 12.15
CA GLY A 16 4.61 12.52 12.73
C GLY A 16 5.19 11.59 11.66
N ALA A 17 4.35 11.09 10.74
CA ALA A 17 4.80 10.24 9.65
C ALA A 17 5.78 10.95 8.69
N TYR A 18 5.52 12.21 8.34
CA TYR A 18 6.46 13.00 7.51
C TYR A 18 7.77 13.27 8.23
N GLN A 19 7.72 13.61 9.51
CA GLN A 19 8.93 13.87 10.29
C GLN A 19 9.78 12.61 10.41
N THR A 20 9.20 11.45 10.74
CA THR A 20 9.93 10.19 10.80
C THR A 20 10.56 9.83 9.46
N LEU A 21 9.81 9.99 8.36
CA LEU A 21 10.32 9.72 7.02
C LEU A 21 11.46 10.67 6.64
N TYR A 22 11.30 11.97 6.93
CA TYR A 22 12.32 12.99 6.71
C TYR A 22 13.61 12.67 7.46
N GLU A 23 13.51 12.40 8.78
CA GLU A 23 14.67 12.07 9.61
C GLU A 23 15.36 10.80 9.11
N THR A 24 14.59 9.76 8.77
CA THR A 24 15.13 8.50 8.24
C THR A 24 15.89 8.72 6.94
N LEU A 25 15.28 9.40 5.96
CA LEU A 25 15.93 9.64 4.67
C LEU A 25 17.13 10.57 4.77
N ARG A 26 17.08 11.58 5.65
CA ARG A 26 18.22 12.46 5.94
C ARG A 26 19.38 11.66 6.51
N THR A 27 19.15 10.89 7.58
CA THR A 27 20.20 10.07 8.22
C THR A 27 20.75 9.01 7.29
N VAL A 28 19.90 8.31 6.52
CA VAL A 28 20.35 7.34 5.52
C VAL A 28 21.22 8.01 4.45
N SER A 29 20.86 9.22 4.00
CA SER A 29 21.69 9.97 3.04
C SER A 29 23.07 10.29 3.63
N GLN A 30 23.13 10.72 4.90
CA GLN A 30 24.42 11.01 5.56
C GLN A 30 25.28 9.74 5.73
N LEU A 31 24.70 8.63 6.16
CA LEU A 31 25.40 7.34 6.30
C LEU A 31 25.88 6.79 4.95
N MET A 32 25.11 7.02 3.90
CA MET A 32 25.38 6.53 2.55
C MET A 32 26.39 7.41 1.78
N ALA A 33 26.59 8.67 2.18
CA ALA A 33 27.43 9.63 1.48
C ALA A 33 28.85 9.13 1.12
N PRO A 34 29.57 8.37 1.99
CA PRO A 34 30.88 7.82 1.65
C PRO A 34 30.85 6.74 0.55
N PHE A 35 29.71 6.08 0.34
CA PHE A 35 29.57 4.92 -0.55
C PHE A 35 28.84 5.24 -1.87
N ALA A 36 27.84 6.13 -1.81
CA ALA A 36 27.06 6.55 -2.98
C ALA A 36 26.87 8.08 -2.99
N PRO A 37 27.95 8.86 -3.22
CA PRO A 37 27.98 10.29 -2.96
C PRO A 37 26.97 11.09 -3.78
N PHE A 38 26.76 10.73 -5.06
CA PHE A 38 25.81 11.44 -5.93
C PHE A 38 24.35 11.15 -5.57
N VAL A 39 24.04 9.90 -5.21
CA VAL A 39 22.67 9.49 -4.83
C VAL A 39 22.32 10.10 -3.47
N ALA A 40 23.23 10.00 -2.50
CA ALA A 40 23.07 10.59 -1.18
C ALA A 40 22.85 12.11 -1.27
N ASP A 41 23.66 12.80 -2.06
CA ASP A 41 23.55 14.26 -2.24
C ASP A 41 22.25 14.68 -2.94
N ALA A 42 21.84 13.93 -3.97
CA ALA A 42 20.58 14.18 -4.65
C ALA A 42 19.36 13.99 -3.74
N ILE A 43 19.33 12.94 -2.90
CA ILE A 43 18.26 12.72 -1.93
C ILE A 43 18.26 13.85 -0.88
N PHE A 44 19.43 14.17 -0.32
CA PHE A 44 19.57 15.17 0.74
C PHE A 44 19.15 16.58 0.31
N ARG A 45 19.59 17.04 -0.88
CA ARG A 45 19.20 18.34 -1.45
C ARG A 45 17.72 18.43 -1.83
N ASN A 46 17.10 17.31 -2.21
CA ASN A 46 15.65 17.30 -2.48
C ASN A 46 14.81 17.33 -1.19
N LEU A 47 15.38 16.93 -0.05
CA LEU A 47 14.69 16.90 1.24
C LEU A 47 14.88 18.19 2.05
N SER A 48 16.03 18.87 1.90
CA SER A 48 16.42 19.99 2.76
C SER A 48 16.81 21.23 1.96
N SER A 49 16.85 22.38 2.62
CA SER A 49 17.42 23.61 2.06
C SER A 49 18.94 23.68 2.18
N ASP A 50 19.58 22.62 2.68
CA ASP A 50 21.02 22.57 2.88
C ASP A 50 21.76 22.35 1.55
N GLU A 51 23.00 22.81 1.48
CA GLU A 51 23.76 22.84 0.22
C GLU A 51 24.19 21.46 -0.27
N SER A 52 24.69 20.59 0.61
CA SER A 52 25.13 19.24 0.23
C SER A 52 25.24 18.34 1.45
N VAL A 53 24.99 17.04 1.26
CA VAL A 53 25.22 16.03 2.32
C VAL A 53 26.70 15.95 2.72
N HIS A 54 27.61 16.26 1.79
CA HIS A 54 29.07 16.18 2.00
C HIS A 54 29.61 17.30 2.90
N LEU A 55 28.78 18.31 3.17
CA LEU A 55 29.06 19.39 4.11
C LEU A 55 28.36 19.18 5.46
N SER A 56 27.59 18.11 5.61
CA SER A 56 26.88 17.79 6.84
C SER A 56 27.74 16.96 7.80
N ASP A 57 27.47 17.11 9.10
CA ASP A 57 28.09 16.28 10.12
C ASP A 57 27.63 14.81 10.00
N PHE A 58 28.52 13.90 10.40
CA PHE A 58 28.17 12.49 10.52
C PHE A 58 27.07 12.30 11.58
N PRO A 59 26.02 11.49 11.32
CA PRO A 59 24.89 11.38 12.23
C PRO A 59 25.29 10.68 13.53
N GLU A 60 24.85 11.25 14.65
CA GLU A 60 25.01 10.66 15.98
C GLU A 60 23.79 9.81 16.35
N PRO A 61 23.98 8.68 17.07
CA PRO A 61 22.88 7.86 17.53
C PRO A 61 22.03 8.61 18.56
N LYS A 62 20.72 8.70 18.30
CA LYS A 62 19.76 9.27 19.24
C LYS A 62 19.31 8.20 20.24
N ALA A 63 18.99 8.60 21.47
CA ALA A 63 18.53 7.71 22.55
C ALA A 63 17.05 7.31 22.42
N TYR A 64 16.62 6.92 21.22
CA TYR A 64 15.24 6.49 20.92
C TYR A 64 15.13 4.97 20.73
N VAL A 65 16.08 4.21 21.28
CA VAL A 65 16.08 2.75 21.19
C VAL A 65 15.03 2.19 22.13
N ASP A 66 14.11 1.42 21.56
CA ASP A 66 13.11 0.65 22.30
C ASP A 66 13.27 -0.83 21.91
N GLU A 67 13.97 -1.58 22.77
CA GLU A 67 14.27 -2.99 22.56
C GLU A 67 13.00 -3.85 22.43
N GLN A 68 11.91 -3.44 23.10
CA GLN A 68 10.63 -4.16 23.03
C GLN A 68 10.00 -3.99 21.65
N VAL A 69 9.99 -2.76 21.12
CA VAL A 69 9.49 -2.48 19.77
C VAL A 69 10.34 -3.21 18.71
N GLU A 70 11.66 -3.26 18.88
CA GLU A 70 12.53 -4.02 17.98
C GLU A 70 12.22 -5.52 17.99
N ALA A 71 12.05 -6.10 19.19
CA ALA A 71 11.67 -7.50 19.35
C ALA A 71 10.29 -7.78 18.72
N ASP A 72 9.31 -6.91 18.94
CA ASP A 72 7.97 -7.06 18.37
C ASP A 72 7.96 -6.93 16.84
N MET A 73 8.75 -6.01 16.28
CA MET A 73 8.92 -5.89 14.83
C MET A 73 9.70 -7.07 14.23
N ALA A 74 10.63 -7.68 14.96
CA ALA A 74 11.27 -8.93 14.54
C ALA A 74 10.26 -10.07 14.48
N ARG A 75 9.42 -10.24 15.52
CA ARG A 75 8.32 -11.21 15.54
C ARG A 75 7.31 -10.95 14.43
N ALA A 76 6.95 -9.70 14.17
CA ALA A 76 6.05 -9.32 13.08
C ALA A 76 6.60 -9.71 11.70
N ARG A 77 7.88 -9.49 11.45
CA ARG A 77 8.55 -9.90 10.19
C ARG A 77 8.51 -11.42 10.02
N GLN A 78 8.82 -12.19 11.07
CA GLN A 78 8.72 -13.65 11.04
C GLN A 78 7.29 -14.13 10.77
N ALA A 79 6.30 -13.50 11.39
CA ALA A 79 4.88 -13.77 11.15
C ALA A 79 4.47 -13.51 9.69
N VAL A 80 4.92 -12.38 9.11
CA VAL A 80 4.66 -12.04 7.71
C VAL A 80 5.35 -13.04 6.77
N GLU A 81 6.61 -13.36 6.99
CA GLU A 81 7.33 -14.35 6.18
C GLU A 81 6.64 -15.72 6.20
N ALA A 82 6.25 -16.20 7.38
CA ALA A 82 5.54 -17.46 7.53
C ALA A 82 4.15 -17.44 6.87
N GLY A 83 3.43 -16.33 6.98
CA GLY A 83 2.13 -16.14 6.32
C GLY A 83 2.25 -16.10 4.79
N LEU A 84 3.23 -15.38 4.25
CA LEU A 84 3.50 -15.33 2.81
C LEU A 84 3.89 -16.72 2.27
N ALA A 85 4.77 -17.43 2.98
CA ALA A 85 5.15 -18.79 2.62
C ALA A 85 3.94 -19.75 2.61
N ALA A 86 3.06 -19.66 3.60
CA ALA A 86 1.83 -20.46 3.63
C ALA A 86 0.91 -20.13 2.45
N ARG A 87 0.81 -18.86 2.06
CA ARG A 87 0.01 -18.43 0.91
C ARG A 87 0.58 -18.98 -0.39
N ASP A 88 1.90 -18.91 -0.56
CA ASP A 88 2.58 -19.44 -1.74
C ASP A 88 2.43 -20.96 -1.84
N ALA A 89 2.55 -21.68 -0.72
CA ALA A 89 2.32 -23.13 -0.66
C ALA A 89 0.87 -23.50 -1.07
N ALA A 90 -0.11 -22.69 -0.66
CA ALA A 90 -1.51 -22.83 -1.06
C ALA A 90 -1.82 -22.26 -2.46
N ARG A 91 -0.83 -21.69 -3.16
CA ARG A 91 -0.97 -20.99 -4.46
C ARG A 91 -1.96 -19.82 -4.42
N LEU A 92 -2.09 -19.17 -3.27
CA LEU A 92 -2.97 -18.03 -3.04
C LEU A 92 -2.19 -16.71 -3.21
N LYS A 93 -2.49 -15.95 -4.27
CA LYS A 93 -1.95 -14.60 -4.45
C LYS A 93 -2.30 -13.73 -3.23
N VAL A 94 -1.42 -12.82 -2.81
CA VAL A 94 -1.65 -11.92 -1.64
C VAL A 94 -2.80 -10.93 -1.86
N ARG A 95 -3.07 -10.55 -3.11
CA ARG A 95 -3.96 -9.42 -3.42
C ARG A 95 -5.45 -9.66 -3.12
N PRO A 96 -6.04 -10.84 -3.37
CA PRO A 96 -7.33 -11.18 -2.79
C PRO A 96 -7.22 -11.27 -1.26
N PRO A 97 -8.04 -10.50 -0.52
CA PRO A 97 -8.01 -10.56 0.92
C PRO A 97 -8.53 -11.92 1.42
N LEU A 98 -7.91 -12.47 2.47
CA LEU A 98 -8.45 -13.63 3.18
C LEU A 98 -9.19 -13.19 4.44
N ALA A 99 -10.12 -14.02 4.91
CA ALA A 99 -10.87 -13.73 6.12
C ALA A 99 -9.94 -13.68 7.34
N SER A 100 -9.10 -14.70 7.53
CA SER A 100 -8.18 -14.74 8.65
C SER A 100 -6.94 -15.59 8.40
N ILE A 101 -5.96 -15.42 9.26
CA ILE A 101 -4.81 -16.30 9.41
C ILE A 101 -4.58 -16.60 10.89
N ALA A 102 -4.24 -17.85 11.19
CA ALA A 102 -3.73 -18.27 12.48
C ALA A 102 -2.22 -18.43 12.40
N LEU A 103 -1.48 -17.85 13.34
CA LEU A 103 -0.03 -17.82 13.39
C LEU A 103 0.48 -18.39 14.74
N PRO A 104 1.66 -19.02 14.74
CA PRO A 104 2.31 -19.43 15.99
C PRO A 104 2.89 -18.25 16.76
N GLY A 105 3.17 -18.50 18.03
CA GLY A 105 3.77 -17.53 18.96
C GLY A 105 2.75 -16.70 19.74
N ASP A 106 3.27 -15.86 20.63
CA ASP A 106 2.46 -15.00 21.49
C ASP A 106 1.86 -13.82 20.72
N PRO A 107 0.72 -13.27 21.18
CA PRO A 107 0.13 -12.07 20.59
C PRO A 107 1.11 -10.91 20.47
N LEU A 108 1.00 -10.19 19.35
CA LEU A 108 1.66 -8.91 19.14
C LEU A 108 0.76 -7.76 19.62
N PRO A 109 1.33 -6.61 20.00
CA PRO A 109 0.57 -5.37 20.18
C PRO A 109 -0.31 -5.08 18.95
N ASP A 110 -1.49 -4.51 19.16
CA ASP A 110 -2.53 -4.39 18.12
C ASP A 110 -2.10 -3.55 16.90
N ASP A 111 -1.26 -2.53 17.13
CA ASP A 111 -0.68 -1.67 16.11
C ASP A 111 0.35 -2.42 15.25
N ILE A 112 1.17 -3.28 15.84
CA ILE A 112 2.12 -4.14 15.13
C ILE A 112 1.40 -5.30 14.43
N ALA A 113 0.40 -5.90 15.08
CA ALA A 113 -0.48 -6.90 14.48
C ALA A 113 -1.25 -6.32 13.28
N ALA A 114 -1.57 -5.01 13.28
CA ALA A 114 -2.16 -4.34 12.13
C ALA A 114 -1.21 -4.33 10.93
N ILE A 115 0.10 -4.16 11.14
CA ILE A 115 1.11 -4.27 10.07
C ILE A 115 1.08 -5.68 9.47
N VAL A 116 1.08 -6.72 10.32
CA VAL A 116 0.99 -8.12 9.86
C VAL A 116 -0.28 -8.35 9.03
N ARG A 117 -1.44 -7.83 9.47
CA ARG A 117 -2.71 -7.91 8.72
C ARG A 117 -2.64 -7.18 7.38
N GLU A 118 -2.02 -6.01 7.32
CA GLU A 118 -1.85 -5.23 6.10
C GLU A 118 -0.96 -5.98 5.08
N GLU A 119 0.21 -6.46 5.51
CA GLU A 119 1.18 -7.14 4.65
C GLU A 119 0.66 -8.49 4.12
N LEU A 120 -0.03 -9.27 4.97
CA LEU A 120 -0.63 -10.54 4.57
C LEU A 120 -1.98 -10.38 3.86
N ASN A 121 -2.54 -9.16 3.87
CA ASN A 121 -3.86 -8.82 3.37
C ASN A 121 -4.96 -9.77 3.89
N VAL A 122 -5.13 -9.77 5.21
CA VAL A 122 -6.12 -10.58 5.92
C VAL A 122 -7.01 -9.71 6.81
N LYS A 123 -8.26 -10.11 7.05
CA LYS A 123 -9.16 -9.34 7.93
C LYS A 123 -8.89 -9.59 9.41
N GLY A 124 -8.53 -10.81 9.76
CA GLY A 124 -8.19 -11.21 11.13
C GLY A 124 -6.82 -11.89 11.21
N VAL A 125 -6.17 -11.73 12.35
CA VAL A 125 -4.98 -12.50 12.73
C VAL A 125 -5.21 -13.07 14.12
N VAL A 126 -4.93 -14.36 14.30
CA VAL A 126 -5.01 -15.05 15.58
C VAL A 126 -3.64 -15.62 15.90
N PHE A 127 -3.12 -15.34 17.09
CA PHE A 127 -1.83 -15.88 17.57
C PHE A 127 -2.05 -17.08 18.49
N GLY A 128 -1.01 -17.88 18.72
CA GLY A 128 -1.04 -19.06 19.59
C GLY A 128 -1.41 -20.37 18.91
N ALA A 129 -1.48 -20.41 17.57
CA ALA A 129 -1.69 -21.65 16.84
C ALA A 129 -0.41 -22.52 16.85
N PRO A 130 -0.51 -23.87 16.79
CA PRO A 130 0.67 -24.72 16.71
C PRO A 130 1.43 -24.59 15.37
N GLU A 131 0.72 -24.15 14.33
CA GLU A 131 1.23 -24.00 12.98
C GLU A 131 0.45 -22.88 12.26
N VAL A 132 0.98 -22.41 11.13
CA VAL A 132 0.30 -21.41 10.30
C VAL A 132 -0.91 -22.04 9.62
N ARG A 133 -2.08 -21.41 9.73
CA ARG A 133 -3.32 -21.84 9.04
C ARG A 133 -3.99 -20.67 8.36
N LEU A 134 -4.32 -20.84 7.09
CA LEU A 134 -5.03 -19.86 6.29
C LEU A 134 -6.51 -20.20 6.25
N ASP A 135 -7.37 -19.19 6.43
CA ASP A 135 -8.76 -19.30 6.02
C ASP A 135 -8.85 -19.13 4.51
N THR A 136 -9.05 -20.24 3.81
CA THR A 136 -9.08 -20.29 2.35
C THR A 136 -10.47 -20.04 1.77
N GLU A 137 -11.49 -19.86 2.61
CA GLU A 137 -12.85 -19.61 2.13
C GLU A 137 -12.98 -18.16 1.61
N ILE A 138 -13.13 -18.03 0.29
CA ILE A 138 -13.34 -16.74 -0.35
C ILE A 138 -14.85 -16.46 -0.40
N THR A 139 -15.32 -15.70 0.58
CA THR A 139 -16.70 -15.18 0.56
C THR A 139 -16.92 -14.21 -0.60
N GLU A 140 -18.17 -14.07 -1.05
CA GLU A 140 -18.56 -13.06 -2.07
C GLU A 140 -18.10 -11.65 -1.70
N ALA A 141 -18.12 -11.29 -0.42
CA ALA A 141 -17.65 -9.99 0.06
C ALA A 141 -16.13 -9.79 -0.16
N LEU A 142 -15.32 -10.80 0.16
CA LEU A 142 -13.87 -10.76 -0.08
C LEU A 142 -13.54 -10.77 -1.56
N LYS A 143 -14.31 -11.52 -2.36
CA LYS A 143 -14.17 -11.53 -3.83
C LYS A 143 -14.44 -10.15 -4.43
N MET A 144 -15.54 -9.50 -4.05
CA MET A 144 -15.86 -8.12 -4.49
C MET A 144 -14.77 -7.12 -4.08
N GLU A 145 -14.25 -7.21 -2.85
CA GLU A 145 -13.15 -6.33 -2.43
C GLU A 145 -11.87 -6.58 -3.22
N GLY A 146 -11.54 -7.86 -3.48
CA GLY A 146 -10.41 -8.24 -4.32
C GLY A 146 -10.51 -7.65 -5.72
N LEU A 147 -11.68 -7.72 -6.35
CA LEU A 147 -11.96 -7.11 -7.64
C LEU A 147 -11.82 -5.58 -7.62
N ALA A 148 -12.34 -4.91 -6.58
CA ALA A 148 -12.17 -3.47 -6.44
C ALA A 148 -10.68 -3.07 -6.36
N ARG A 149 -9.85 -3.86 -5.66
CA ARG A 149 -8.39 -3.63 -5.62
C ARG A 149 -7.71 -3.86 -6.96
N GLU A 150 -8.15 -4.84 -7.75
CA GLU A 150 -7.67 -5.04 -9.12
C GLU A 150 -7.99 -3.85 -10.01
N VAL A 151 -9.20 -3.29 -9.90
CA VAL A 151 -9.59 -2.07 -10.60
C VAL A 151 -8.70 -0.89 -10.20
N VAL A 152 -8.49 -0.66 -8.89
CA VAL A 152 -7.61 0.41 -8.40
C VAL A 152 -6.21 0.27 -9.01
N ARG A 153 -5.65 -0.95 -9.03
CA ARG A 153 -4.36 -1.21 -9.67
C ARG A 153 -4.38 -0.87 -11.15
N ALA A 154 -5.38 -1.35 -11.89
CA ALA A 154 -5.51 -1.08 -13.32
C ALA A 154 -5.58 0.42 -13.62
N MET A 155 -6.35 1.17 -12.84
CA MET A 155 -6.43 2.63 -12.95
C MET A 155 -5.11 3.32 -12.61
N GLN A 156 -4.42 2.88 -11.55
CA GLN A 156 -3.12 3.44 -11.15
C GLN A 156 -2.02 3.17 -12.17
N ASP A 157 -2.00 1.98 -12.76
CA ASP A 157 -1.06 1.65 -13.82
C ASP A 157 -1.38 2.47 -15.09
N ARG A 158 -2.67 2.73 -15.37
CA ARG A 158 -3.06 3.63 -16.47
C ARG A 158 -2.62 5.07 -16.20
N ARG A 159 -2.79 5.60 -14.98
CA ARG A 159 -2.30 6.93 -14.58
C ARG A 159 -0.81 7.10 -14.87
N LYS A 160 0.00 6.08 -14.57
CA LYS A 160 1.44 6.07 -14.88
C LYS A 160 1.70 6.03 -16.38
N LYS A 161 0.98 5.20 -17.14
CA LYS A 161 1.14 5.09 -18.60
C LYS A 161 0.91 6.42 -19.32
N ILE A 162 -0.04 7.22 -18.85
CA ILE A 162 -0.31 8.55 -19.42
C ILE A 162 0.52 9.68 -18.80
N GLY A 163 1.49 9.37 -17.94
CA GLY A 163 2.40 10.34 -17.36
C GLY A 163 1.77 11.32 -16.38
N LEU A 164 0.67 10.94 -15.71
CA LEU A 164 0.10 11.78 -14.65
C LEU A 164 1.02 11.81 -13.43
N ASN A 165 1.08 12.99 -12.80
CA ASN A 165 1.76 13.15 -11.53
C ASN A 165 0.99 12.41 -10.42
N VAL A 166 1.72 12.12 -9.34
CA VAL A 166 1.20 11.36 -8.19
C VAL A 166 0.01 12.07 -7.54
N GLU A 167 -0.02 13.41 -7.59
CA GLU A 167 -1.07 14.26 -7.01
C GLU A 167 -2.22 14.62 -7.98
N ASP A 168 -2.09 14.30 -9.27
CA ASP A 168 -3.09 14.69 -10.26
C ASP A 168 -4.45 14.05 -9.95
N ARG A 169 -5.51 14.84 -10.05
CA ARG A 169 -6.88 14.34 -9.95
C ARG A 169 -7.39 13.91 -11.33
N ILE A 170 -8.22 12.87 -11.35
CA ILE A 170 -8.76 12.32 -12.58
C ILE A 170 -10.28 12.25 -12.56
N ASP A 171 -10.89 12.33 -13.73
CA ASP A 171 -12.19 11.75 -13.98
C ASP A 171 -11.99 10.32 -14.47
N ALA A 172 -12.78 9.40 -13.93
CA ALA A 172 -12.72 8.00 -14.30
C ALA A 172 -14.06 7.51 -14.82
N ARG A 173 -14.00 6.69 -15.87
CA ARG A 173 -15.15 5.98 -16.39
C ARG A 173 -14.86 4.49 -16.54
N TYR A 174 -15.89 3.69 -16.41
CA TYR A 174 -15.79 2.26 -16.57
C TYR A 174 -16.98 1.69 -17.34
N ASP A 175 -16.75 0.58 -18.01
CA ASP A 175 -17.80 -0.22 -18.63
C ASP A 175 -17.48 -1.69 -18.37
N ALA A 176 -18.29 -2.30 -17.51
CA ALA A 176 -18.15 -3.66 -16.99
C ALA A 176 -19.53 -4.24 -16.72
N ASP A 177 -19.58 -5.57 -16.68
CA ASP A 177 -20.78 -6.33 -16.34
C ASP A 177 -20.51 -7.25 -15.14
N GLY A 178 -21.50 -8.05 -14.75
CA GLY A 178 -21.32 -9.16 -13.82
C GLY A 178 -20.85 -8.74 -12.43
N MET A 179 -19.81 -9.41 -11.95
CA MET A 179 -19.29 -9.19 -10.60
C MET A 179 -18.42 -7.95 -10.53
N LEU A 180 -17.70 -7.62 -11.62
CA LEU A 180 -16.93 -6.37 -11.71
C LEU A 180 -17.82 -5.14 -11.54
N MET A 181 -18.98 -5.10 -12.21
CA MET A 181 -19.95 -4.01 -12.04
C MET A 181 -20.37 -3.85 -10.57
N ARG A 182 -20.76 -4.94 -9.92
CA ARG A 182 -21.18 -4.92 -8.50
C ARG A 182 -20.04 -4.48 -7.58
N ALA A 183 -18.81 -4.91 -7.84
CA ALA A 183 -17.64 -4.51 -7.07
C ALA A 183 -17.34 -3.01 -7.22
N LEU A 184 -17.41 -2.48 -8.45
CA LEU A 184 -17.23 -1.05 -8.76
C LEU A 184 -18.27 -0.18 -8.05
N GLU A 185 -19.54 -0.58 -8.07
CA GLU A 185 -20.62 0.14 -7.39
C GLU A 185 -20.48 0.07 -5.87
N LYS A 186 -20.25 -1.14 -5.32
CA LYS A 186 -20.15 -1.36 -3.87
C LYS A 186 -18.93 -0.67 -3.25
N HIS A 187 -17.83 -0.57 -3.98
CA HIS A 187 -16.57 -0.01 -3.49
C HIS A 187 -16.17 1.30 -4.19
N ALA A 188 -17.15 2.04 -4.73
CA ALA A 188 -16.91 3.27 -5.49
C ALA A 188 -16.08 4.30 -4.70
N ASP A 189 -16.43 4.56 -3.43
CA ASP A 189 -15.72 5.53 -2.60
C ASP A 189 -14.27 5.12 -2.32
N TYR A 190 -14.05 3.83 -2.09
CA TYR A 190 -12.71 3.27 -1.94
C TYR A 190 -11.89 3.46 -3.21
N ILE A 191 -12.44 3.10 -4.37
CA ILE A 191 -11.76 3.24 -5.66
C ILE A 191 -11.41 4.71 -5.89
N LYS A 192 -12.38 5.63 -5.78
CA LYS A 192 -12.18 7.06 -5.98
C LYS A 192 -11.08 7.63 -5.09
N THR A 193 -11.07 7.23 -3.82
CA THR A 193 -10.06 7.68 -2.85
C THR A 193 -8.68 7.19 -3.26
N GLU A 194 -8.53 5.90 -3.55
CA GLU A 194 -7.23 5.32 -3.88
C GLU A 194 -6.71 5.74 -5.26
N THR A 195 -7.59 6.17 -6.18
CA THR A 195 -7.21 6.62 -7.54
C THR A 195 -7.22 8.13 -7.72
N LEU A 196 -7.43 8.91 -6.64
CA LEU A 196 -7.64 10.37 -6.67
C LEU A 196 -8.67 10.79 -7.72
N SER A 197 -9.74 10.01 -7.88
CA SER A 197 -10.79 10.27 -8.87
C SER A 197 -11.86 11.20 -8.30
N VAL A 198 -12.11 12.31 -8.98
CA VAL A 198 -13.21 13.23 -8.65
C VAL A 198 -14.54 12.60 -9.02
N THR A 199 -14.60 12.00 -10.20
CA THR A 199 -15.76 11.26 -10.70
C THR A 199 -15.40 9.80 -11.01
N LEU A 200 -16.36 8.91 -10.81
CA LEU A 200 -16.31 7.51 -11.23
C LEU A 200 -17.70 7.16 -11.78
N ALA A 201 -17.82 7.11 -13.11
CA ALA A 201 -19.12 6.94 -13.77
C ALA A 201 -19.12 5.77 -14.75
N ARG A 202 -20.28 5.14 -14.93
CA ARG A 202 -20.45 4.09 -15.93
C ARG A 202 -20.52 4.68 -17.33
N GLY A 203 -20.07 3.91 -18.32
CA GLY A 203 -20.20 4.17 -19.74
C GLY A 203 -18.90 4.63 -20.38
N ARG A 204 -18.83 4.48 -21.70
CA ARG A 204 -17.72 4.98 -22.52
C ARG A 204 -18.04 6.40 -22.98
N GLU A 205 -17.04 7.28 -22.94
CA GLU A 205 -17.16 8.67 -23.41
C GLU A 205 -15.90 9.06 -24.17
N ASP A 206 -16.07 9.85 -25.22
CA ASP A 206 -14.96 10.42 -25.99
C ASP A 206 -14.13 11.40 -25.14
N GLY A 207 -12.82 11.44 -25.39
CA GLY A 207 -11.89 12.29 -24.63
C GLY A 207 -11.37 11.69 -23.33
N PHE A 208 -11.81 10.47 -22.97
CA PHE A 208 -11.13 9.63 -21.98
C PHE A 208 -10.11 8.74 -22.68
N ASP A 209 -8.96 8.56 -22.03
CA ASP A 209 -7.94 7.62 -22.46
C ASP A 209 -8.36 6.21 -21.99
N GLY A 210 -9.14 5.55 -22.85
CA GLY A 210 -9.79 4.27 -22.62
C GLY A 210 -8.94 3.06 -22.99
N GLU A 211 -8.96 2.00 -22.18
CA GLU A 211 -8.34 0.71 -22.50
C GLU A 211 -9.28 -0.44 -22.08
N GLN A 212 -9.49 -1.40 -22.98
CA GLN A 212 -10.19 -2.66 -22.68
C GLN A 212 -9.20 -3.65 -22.10
N MET A 213 -9.57 -4.34 -21.03
CA MET A 213 -8.74 -5.35 -20.38
C MET A 213 -9.56 -6.47 -19.74
N MET A 214 -8.86 -7.49 -19.27
CA MET A 214 -9.42 -8.64 -18.56
C MET A 214 -8.96 -8.61 -17.11
N LEU A 215 -9.90 -8.56 -16.15
CA LEU A 215 -9.60 -8.64 -14.72
C LEU A 215 -10.30 -9.88 -14.15
N GLU A 216 -9.51 -10.81 -13.60
CA GLU A 216 -10.01 -12.06 -12.98
C GLU A 216 -11.01 -12.85 -13.86
N GLY A 217 -10.82 -12.81 -15.18
CA GLY A 217 -11.66 -13.53 -16.15
C GLY A 217 -12.90 -12.78 -16.64
N GLU A 218 -13.15 -11.56 -16.14
CA GLU A 218 -14.22 -10.68 -16.61
C GLU A 218 -13.66 -9.50 -17.42
N GLN A 219 -14.36 -9.11 -18.48
CA GLN A 219 -13.98 -7.99 -19.32
C GLN A 219 -14.41 -6.66 -18.70
N ILE A 220 -13.51 -5.68 -18.76
CA ILE A 220 -13.77 -4.30 -18.34
C ILE A 220 -13.07 -3.33 -19.26
N TRP A 221 -13.73 -2.22 -19.55
CA TRP A 221 -13.12 -1.04 -20.11
C TRP A 221 -12.95 0.01 -19.02
N ILE A 222 -11.78 0.64 -18.95
CA ILE A 222 -11.47 1.72 -18.03
C ILE A 222 -10.98 2.91 -18.85
N GLY A 223 -11.62 4.06 -18.67
CA GLY A 223 -11.19 5.34 -19.22
C GLY A 223 -10.79 6.29 -18.12
N ILE A 224 -9.65 6.97 -18.28
CA ILE A 224 -9.24 8.04 -17.36
C ILE A 224 -8.97 9.33 -18.14
N LYS A 225 -9.24 10.46 -17.50
CA LYS A 225 -8.95 11.79 -18.03
C LYS A 225 -8.45 12.66 -16.88
N ARG A 226 -7.48 13.53 -17.13
CA ARG A 226 -7.10 14.56 -16.14
C ARG A 226 -8.32 15.45 -15.89
N HIS A 227 -8.65 15.65 -14.62
CA HIS A 227 -9.73 16.57 -14.23
C HIS A 227 -9.34 18.02 -14.54
#